data_AF-A0A1Y1JS71-F1
#
_entry.id   AF-A0A1Y1JS71-F1
#
_cell.length_a   1.000
_cell.length_b   1.000
_cell.length_c   1.000
_cell.angle_alpha   90.00
_cell.angle_beta   90.00
_cell.angle_gamma   90.00
#
_symmetry.space_group_name_H-M   'P 1'
#
loop_
_entity.id
_entity.type
_entity.pdbx_description
1 polymer ?
#
loop_
_entity_poly.entity_id
_entity_poly.type
_entity_poly.pdbx_seq_one_letter_code
_entity_poly.pdbx_strand_id
1 'polypeptide(L)'
;MAKNIYKFVKKFPELKKIMENGSLPSDSVETGNCSSFKNEEFSTLGSYVEEICKKVENYQQNVAVNSTFRNTEFPCIYLYYWLYFYNRDTKKCVSEFISLYQNLINFLDLNYCNDYFKNVYTTITDDEMSKLKVLDDMYTNLKNIENNSNPPCKNKCSCANECAELYMKYKGSCESNNYSDFCNELKNVRHKYNALNTIKNCDELTYKILPLLQKNNIRIPIVITILFVPYNLCFQRTLRRKQNKWNNKDEDYNIFQSYKNVKSGTMKSRHHILYHKV
;
A
#
# COMPACT_ATOMS: atom_id res chain seq x y z
N MET A 1 18.60 11.82 3.75
CA MET A 1 17.83 10.97 2.81
C MET A 1 16.35 11.15 3.13
N ALA A 2 15.48 11.47 2.17
CA ALA A 2 14.06 11.66 2.46
C ALA A 2 13.42 10.36 2.99
N LYS A 3 12.64 10.49 4.07
CA LYS A 3 11.99 9.40 4.80
C LYS A 3 10.87 8.80 3.96
N ASN A 4 11.11 7.64 3.35
CA ASN A 4 10.07 6.88 2.65
C ASN A 4 9.81 5.56 3.40
N ILE A 5 8.88 5.60 4.35
CA ILE A 5 8.42 4.42 5.11
C ILE A 5 7.62 3.44 4.23
N TYR A 6 6.99 3.92 3.16
CA TYR A 6 6.11 3.13 2.31
C TYR A 6 6.87 2.08 1.49
N LYS A 7 8.11 2.36 1.08
CA LYS A 7 8.95 1.42 0.31
C LYS A 7 9.22 0.08 1.04
N PHE A 8 9.05 0.07 2.36
CA PHE A 8 9.31 -1.10 3.21
C PHE A 8 8.11 -2.04 3.30
N VAL A 9 6.89 -1.56 3.03
CA VAL A 9 5.64 -2.29 3.25
C VAL A 9 5.56 -3.58 2.44
N LYS A 10 6.22 -3.62 1.27
CA LYS A 10 6.33 -4.83 0.45
C LYS A 10 6.93 -6.05 1.19
N LYS A 11 7.66 -5.82 2.29
CA LYS A 11 8.26 -6.86 3.13
C LYS A 11 7.40 -7.25 4.34
N PHE A 12 6.34 -6.50 4.65
CA PHE A 12 5.47 -6.78 5.79
C PHE A 12 4.82 -8.17 5.73
N PRO A 13 4.36 -8.69 4.56
CA PRO A 13 3.80 -10.04 4.52
C PRO A 13 4.81 -11.17 4.78
N GLU A 14 6.12 -10.91 4.71
CA GLU A 14 7.15 -11.88 5.13
C GLU A 14 7.40 -11.75 6.64
N LEU A 15 7.54 -10.53 7.14
CA LEU A 15 7.75 -10.25 8.56
C LEU A 15 6.56 -10.64 9.43
N LYS A 16 5.34 -10.48 8.92
CA LYS A 16 4.12 -10.95 9.56
C LYS A 16 4.13 -12.45 9.78
N LYS A 17 4.56 -13.23 8.78
CA LYS A 17 4.70 -14.68 8.94
C LYS A 17 5.74 -15.03 10.00
N ILE A 18 6.83 -14.26 10.10
CA ILE A 18 7.83 -14.46 11.17
C ILE A 18 7.24 -14.15 12.55
N MET A 19 6.46 -13.08 12.66
CA MET A 19 5.76 -12.68 13.89
C MET A 19 4.67 -13.68 14.32
N GLU A 20 4.00 -14.33 13.37
CA GLU A 20 2.91 -15.29 13.62
C GLU A 20 3.40 -16.73 13.81
N ASN A 21 4.41 -17.16 13.05
CA ASN A 21 4.92 -18.54 13.05
C ASN A 21 6.07 -18.76 14.04
N GLY A 22 6.40 -17.77 14.88
CA GLY A 22 7.33 -17.99 15.97
C GLY A 22 6.72 -19.00 16.94
N SER A 23 7.02 -20.28 16.78
CA SER A 23 7.08 -21.19 17.91
C SER A 23 8.35 -20.85 18.68
N LEU A 24 8.31 -20.82 20.01
CA LEU A 24 9.54 -20.86 20.80
C LEU A 24 10.35 -22.08 20.32
N PRO A 25 11.58 -21.91 19.79
CA PRO A 25 12.47 -23.05 19.60
C PRO A 25 12.55 -23.82 20.92
N SER A 26 12.47 -25.15 20.92
CA SER A 26 12.57 -25.92 22.19
C SER A 26 13.87 -25.67 22.95
N ASP A 27 14.86 -25.09 22.27
CA ASP A 27 16.20 -24.81 22.75
C ASP A 27 16.50 -23.30 22.83
N SER A 28 15.51 -22.42 22.63
CA SER A 28 15.71 -20.99 22.83
C SER A 28 15.87 -20.72 24.31
N VAL A 29 17.03 -20.24 24.71
CA VAL A 29 17.23 -19.58 26.00
C VAL A 29 16.19 -18.46 26.09
N GLU A 30 15.24 -18.56 27.02
CA GLU A 30 14.45 -17.40 27.46
C GLU A 30 15.46 -16.38 28.01
N THR A 31 15.82 -15.41 27.19
CA THR A 31 16.85 -14.41 27.53
C THR A 31 16.24 -13.21 28.24
N GLY A 32 14.97 -12.91 28.00
CA GLY A 32 14.21 -11.84 28.63
C GLY A 32 13.15 -12.40 29.57
N ASN A 33 13.26 -12.12 30.87
CA ASN A 33 12.15 -12.38 31.77
C ASN A 33 11.05 -11.34 31.58
N CYS A 34 10.20 -11.51 30.56
CA CYS A 34 9.07 -10.60 30.26
C CYS A 34 8.10 -10.42 31.44
N SER A 35 8.12 -11.29 32.46
CA SER A 35 7.35 -11.07 33.69
C SER A 35 7.82 -9.86 34.52
N SER A 36 9.07 -9.41 34.30
CA SER A 36 9.61 -8.19 34.92
C SER A 36 9.34 -6.92 34.11
N PHE A 37 8.77 -7.05 32.91
CA PHE A 37 8.36 -5.91 32.08
C PHE A 37 7.07 -5.31 32.66
N LYS A 38 7.16 -4.09 33.19
CA LYS A 38 6.13 -3.52 34.08
C LYS A 38 4.84 -3.16 33.33
N ASN A 39 3.73 -3.77 33.75
CA ASN A 39 2.38 -3.44 33.25
C ASN A 39 1.87 -2.07 33.75
N GLU A 40 2.39 -1.58 34.89
CA GLU A 40 1.91 -0.35 35.55
C GLU A 40 2.15 0.92 34.71
N GLU A 41 3.21 0.95 33.90
CA GLU A 41 3.53 2.07 32.99
C GLU A 41 2.60 2.13 31.77
N PHE A 42 1.90 1.03 31.47
CA PHE A 42 1.04 0.85 30.30
C PHE A 42 -0.35 0.43 30.74
N SER A 43 -0.95 1.25 31.63
CA SER A 43 -2.24 1.00 32.26
C SER A 43 -3.35 0.60 31.29
N THR A 44 -3.24 1.01 30.02
CA THR A 44 -4.27 0.74 29.05
C THR A 44 -4.06 -0.56 28.28
N LEU A 45 -2.83 -1.03 28.17
CA LEU A 45 -2.50 -2.35 27.63
C LEU A 45 -2.57 -3.43 28.71
N GLY A 46 -2.39 -3.05 29.98
CA GLY A 46 -2.64 -3.92 31.13
C GLY A 46 -1.97 -5.27 31.01
N SER A 47 -2.75 -6.36 31.04
CA SER A 47 -2.26 -7.74 30.94
C SER A 47 -1.66 -8.12 29.58
N TYR A 48 -1.90 -7.34 28.52
CA TYR A 48 -1.36 -7.64 27.19
C TYR A 48 0.14 -7.31 27.06
N VAL A 49 0.68 -6.50 27.96
CA VAL A 49 2.07 -6.04 27.92
C VAL A 49 3.06 -7.21 27.99
N GLU A 50 2.82 -8.17 28.86
CA GLU A 50 3.64 -9.38 28.98
C GLU A 50 3.54 -10.26 27.72
N GLU A 51 2.33 -10.44 27.16
CA GLU A 51 2.10 -11.20 25.93
C GLU A 51 2.82 -10.55 24.74
N ILE A 52 2.72 -9.22 24.61
CA ILE A 52 3.43 -8.44 23.61
C ILE A 52 4.94 -8.66 23.77
N CYS A 53 5.48 -8.51 24.99
CA CYS A 53 6.91 -8.70 25.23
C CYS A 53 7.39 -10.08 24.75
N LYS A 54 6.71 -11.16 25.17
CA LYS A 54 7.03 -12.54 24.76
C LYS A 54 6.99 -12.72 23.25
N LYS A 55 5.98 -12.13 22.61
CA LYS A 55 5.83 -12.18 21.15
C LYS A 55 6.93 -11.44 20.42
N VAL A 56 7.36 -10.28 20.93
CA VAL A 56 8.45 -9.49 20.36
C VAL A 56 9.80 -10.17 20.55
N GLU A 57 10.06 -10.78 21.71
CA GLU A 57 11.28 -11.55 21.95
C GLU A 57 11.41 -12.71 20.96
N ASN A 58 10.35 -13.49 20.79
CA ASN A 58 10.31 -14.60 19.85
C ASN A 58 10.45 -14.12 18.39
N TYR A 59 9.79 -13.01 18.03
CA TYR A 59 9.96 -12.39 16.72
C TYR A 59 11.42 -12.00 16.45
N GLN A 60 12.11 -11.39 17.41
CA GLN A 60 13.51 -11.02 17.32
C GLN A 60 14.40 -12.24 17.09
N GLN A 61 14.22 -13.32 17.83
CA GLN A 61 15.02 -14.54 17.67
C GLN A 61 14.87 -15.11 16.25
N ASN A 62 13.65 -15.16 15.72
CA ASN A 62 13.40 -15.64 14.37
C ASN A 62 13.95 -14.68 13.28
N VAL A 63 13.88 -13.36 13.51
CA VAL A 63 14.53 -12.37 12.63
C VAL A 63 16.04 -12.53 12.64
N ALA A 64 16.64 -12.77 13.81
CA ALA A 64 18.08 -12.90 13.97
C ALA A 64 18.64 -14.10 13.20
N VAL A 65 17.89 -15.17 12.98
CA VAL A 65 18.32 -16.31 12.14
C VAL A 65 17.96 -16.16 10.66
N ASN A 66 17.12 -15.19 10.29
CA ASN A 66 16.70 -14.98 8.92
C ASN A 66 17.68 -14.09 8.14
N SER A 67 18.39 -14.66 7.16
CA SER A 67 19.40 -13.97 6.36
C SER A 67 18.89 -12.75 5.57
N THR A 68 17.58 -12.69 5.28
CA THR A 68 16.98 -11.56 4.55
C THR A 68 16.79 -10.34 5.45
N PHE A 69 16.60 -10.56 6.76
CA PHE A 69 16.15 -9.52 7.69
C PHE A 69 17.15 -9.20 8.80
N ARG A 70 18.07 -10.12 9.09
CA ARG A 70 19.17 -9.90 10.03
C ARG A 70 19.89 -8.60 9.70
N ASN A 71 20.10 -7.75 10.72
CA ASN A 71 20.82 -6.47 10.62
C ASN A 71 20.20 -5.46 9.64
N THR A 72 18.90 -5.56 9.34
CA THR A 72 18.18 -4.58 8.51
C THR A 72 17.20 -3.76 9.35
N GLU A 73 16.77 -2.63 8.82
CA GLU A 73 15.76 -1.78 9.46
C GLU A 73 14.34 -2.38 9.41
N PHE A 74 14.03 -3.19 8.38
CA PHE A 74 12.67 -3.69 8.11
C PHE A 74 11.95 -4.30 9.33
N PRO A 75 12.59 -5.14 10.17
CA PRO A 75 11.95 -5.75 11.33
C PRO A 75 11.50 -4.72 12.37
N CYS A 76 12.30 -3.69 12.60
CA CYS A 76 11.98 -2.62 13.53
C CYS A 76 10.78 -1.80 13.05
N ILE A 77 10.75 -1.49 11.75
CA ILE A 77 9.63 -0.77 11.11
C ILE A 77 8.34 -1.57 11.24
N TYR A 78 8.43 -2.87 10.93
CA TYR A 78 7.28 -3.76 11.01
C TYR A 78 6.80 -3.93 12.44
N LEU A 79 7.71 -4.06 13.42
CA LEU A 79 7.36 -4.17 14.83
C LEU A 79 6.56 -2.96 15.30
N TYR A 80 6.99 -1.74 14.96
CA TYR A 80 6.25 -0.53 15.31
C TYR A 80 4.87 -0.47 14.65
N TYR A 81 4.80 -0.79 13.35
CA TYR A 81 3.53 -0.92 12.63
C TYR A 81 2.60 -1.95 13.30
N TRP A 82 3.15 -3.10 13.68
CA TRP A 82 2.40 -4.18 14.33
C TRP A 82 1.87 -3.76 15.69
N LEU A 83 2.68 -3.10 16.53
CA LEU A 83 2.25 -2.57 17.82
C LEU A 83 1.14 -1.52 17.67
N TYR A 84 1.28 -0.61 16.69
CA TYR A 84 0.26 0.41 16.46
C TYR A 84 -1.12 -0.19 16.16
N PHE A 85 -1.17 -1.30 15.43
CA PHE A 85 -2.42 -2.01 15.10
C PHE A 85 -2.73 -3.17 16.05
N TYR A 86 -1.94 -3.36 17.11
CA TYR A 86 -2.13 -4.40 18.09
C TYR A 86 -3.39 -4.10 18.91
N ASN A 87 -4.38 -5.00 18.88
CA ASN A 87 -5.68 -4.87 19.56
C ASN A 87 -6.44 -3.57 19.24
N ARG A 88 -6.97 -3.50 18.00
CA ARG A 88 -7.74 -2.37 17.43
C ARG A 88 -8.98 -1.91 18.22
N ASP A 89 -9.44 -2.67 19.22
CA ASP A 89 -10.58 -2.28 20.06
C ASP A 89 -10.21 -1.22 21.11
N THR A 90 -8.91 -1.01 21.32
CA THR A 90 -8.43 0.05 22.21
C THR A 90 -8.21 1.33 21.41
N LYS A 91 -9.20 2.23 21.40
CA LYS A 91 -9.05 3.63 20.94
C LYS A 91 -8.04 4.37 21.82
N LYS A 92 -6.74 4.10 21.70
CA LYS A 92 -5.76 4.52 22.71
C LYS A 92 -4.56 5.25 22.14
N CYS A 93 -4.07 6.16 22.98
CA CYS A 93 -3.13 7.22 22.66
C CYS A 93 -1.89 6.69 21.95
N VAL A 94 -1.59 7.25 20.76
CA VAL A 94 -0.36 7.03 20.00
C VAL A 94 0.89 7.11 20.88
N SER A 95 0.88 7.99 21.89
CA SER A 95 1.98 8.15 22.84
C SER A 95 2.29 6.90 23.66
N GLU A 96 1.29 6.10 24.04
CA GLU A 96 1.52 4.89 24.84
C GLU A 96 2.19 3.79 24.01
N PHE A 97 1.84 3.64 22.73
CA PHE A 97 2.51 2.72 21.82
C PHE A 97 3.95 3.14 21.51
N ILE A 98 4.22 4.45 21.39
CA ILE A 98 5.59 4.96 21.23
C ILE A 98 6.42 4.59 22.47
N SER A 99 5.91 4.85 23.67
CA SER A 99 6.59 4.50 24.92
C SER A 99 6.79 2.99 25.05
N LEU A 100 5.77 2.18 24.71
CA LEU A 100 5.87 0.73 24.74
C LEU A 100 6.97 0.22 23.81
N TYR A 101 6.98 0.71 22.58
CA TYR A 101 7.99 0.34 21.59
C TYR A 101 9.41 0.68 22.07
N GLN A 102 9.62 1.87 22.63
CA GLN A 102 10.91 2.30 23.16
C GLN A 102 11.35 1.43 24.35
N ASN A 103 10.43 1.16 25.28
CA ASN A 103 10.71 0.32 26.45
C ASN A 103 11.02 -1.12 26.04
N LEU A 104 10.28 -1.69 25.08
CA LEU A 104 10.54 -3.03 24.54
C LEU A 104 11.93 -3.11 23.88
N ILE A 105 12.32 -2.09 23.10
CA ILE A 105 13.66 -2.09 22.49
C ILE A 105 14.74 -2.14 23.56
N ASN A 106 14.65 -1.27 24.55
CA ASN A 106 15.67 -1.17 25.58
C ASN A 106 15.70 -2.43 26.45
N PHE A 107 14.53 -2.97 26.77
CA PHE A 107 14.39 -4.15 27.61
C PHE A 107 14.92 -5.43 26.94
N LEU A 108 14.66 -5.61 25.64
CA LEU A 108 15.08 -6.78 24.86
C LEU A 108 16.43 -6.59 24.14
N ASP A 109 17.15 -5.52 24.46
CA ASP A 109 18.44 -5.16 23.87
C ASP A 109 18.42 -5.08 22.32
N LEU A 110 17.31 -4.58 21.75
CA LEU A 110 17.12 -4.38 20.32
C LEU A 110 17.84 -3.12 19.80
N ASN A 111 19.11 -2.93 20.18
CA ASN A 111 19.85 -1.68 19.89
C ASN A 111 19.97 -1.36 18.40
N TYR A 112 19.93 -2.37 17.52
CA TYR A 112 19.89 -2.15 16.07
C TYR A 112 18.63 -1.40 15.60
N CYS A 113 17.53 -1.45 16.37
CA CYS A 113 16.36 -0.63 16.13
C CYS A 113 16.58 0.82 16.58
N ASN A 114 17.33 1.07 17.66
CA ASN A 114 17.49 2.38 18.28
C ASN A 114 18.14 3.43 17.35
N ASP A 115 19.17 3.05 16.61
CA ASP A 115 19.92 3.96 15.72
C ASP A 115 19.04 4.55 14.61
N TYR A 116 18.07 3.77 14.15
CA TYR A 116 17.08 4.21 13.18
C TYR A 116 15.84 4.85 13.84
N PHE A 117 15.44 4.38 15.02
CA PHE A 117 14.16 4.78 15.63
C PHE A 117 14.14 6.14 16.30
N LYS A 118 15.24 6.57 16.94
CA LYS A 118 15.27 7.81 17.74
C LYS A 118 14.86 9.05 16.95
N ASN A 119 15.00 9.04 15.62
CA ASN A 119 14.67 10.18 14.76
C ASN A 119 13.47 9.96 13.82
N VAL A 120 13.11 8.71 13.50
CA VAL A 120 12.19 8.42 12.39
C VAL A 120 10.73 8.25 12.82
N TYR A 121 10.46 7.71 14.01
CA TYR A 121 9.12 7.20 14.34
C TYR A 121 8.32 8.03 15.33
N THR A 122 8.97 8.96 16.04
CA THR A 122 8.30 9.98 16.86
C THR A 122 7.45 10.95 16.04
N THR A 123 7.48 10.85 14.70
CA THR A 123 6.84 11.76 13.74
C THR A 123 5.84 11.09 12.80
N ILE A 124 5.60 9.77 12.91
CA ILE A 124 4.61 9.11 12.04
C ILE A 124 3.20 9.46 12.51
N THR A 125 2.42 10.05 11.62
CA THR A 125 1.03 10.46 11.85
C THR A 125 0.05 9.31 11.65
N ASP A 126 -1.16 9.43 12.21
CA ASP A 126 -2.24 8.47 12.00
C ASP A 126 -2.65 8.32 10.52
N ASP A 127 -2.55 9.40 9.73
CA ASP A 127 -2.77 9.35 8.28
C ASP A 127 -1.69 8.52 7.58
N GLU A 128 -0.42 8.71 7.95
CA GLU A 128 0.68 7.91 7.41
C GLU A 128 0.51 6.43 7.76
N MET A 129 0.10 6.14 8.99
CA MET A 129 -0.13 4.78 9.48
C MET A 129 -1.33 4.12 8.80
N SER A 130 -2.41 4.88 8.57
CA SER A 130 -3.56 4.42 7.79
C SER A 130 -3.18 4.10 6.34
N LYS A 131 -2.30 4.91 5.73
CA LYS A 131 -1.76 4.65 4.38
C LYS A 131 -0.81 3.45 4.35
N LEU A 132 0.02 3.25 5.38
CA LEU A 132 0.82 2.03 5.54
C LEU A 132 -0.10 0.80 5.58
N LYS A 133 -1.20 0.89 6.34
CA LYS A 133 -2.16 -0.20 6.45
C LYS A 133 -2.78 -0.57 5.11
N VAL A 134 -3.17 0.42 4.31
CA VAL A 134 -3.68 0.20 2.95
C VAL A 134 -2.68 -0.54 2.09
N LEU A 135 -1.40 -0.11 2.09
CA LEU A 135 -0.37 -0.79 1.31
C LEU A 135 -0.09 -2.21 1.81
N ASP A 136 -0.14 -2.44 3.13
CA ASP A 136 0.02 -3.77 3.74
C ASP A 136 -1.10 -4.72 3.29
N ASP A 137 -2.35 -4.25 3.29
CA ASP A 137 -3.49 -5.02 2.79
C ASP A 137 -3.33 -5.35 1.30
N MET A 138 -2.94 -4.37 0.48
CA MET A 138 -2.69 -4.60 -0.94
C MET A 138 -1.55 -5.60 -1.18
N TYR A 139 -0.43 -5.50 -0.46
CA TYR A 139 0.69 -6.43 -0.59
C TYR A 139 0.37 -7.83 -0.07
N THR A 140 -0.42 -7.93 0.99
CA THR A 140 -0.97 -9.20 1.48
C THR A 140 -1.83 -9.85 0.39
N ASN A 141 -2.74 -9.09 -0.22
CA ASN A 141 -3.58 -9.57 -1.32
C ASN A 141 -2.76 -10.04 -2.53
N LEU A 142 -1.76 -9.26 -2.96
CA LEU A 142 -0.87 -9.66 -4.05
C LEU A 142 -0.15 -10.98 -3.74
N LYS A 143 0.41 -11.13 -2.54
CA LYS A 143 1.13 -12.35 -2.12
C LYS A 143 0.19 -13.56 -2.05
N ASN A 144 -1.06 -13.38 -1.63
CA ASN A 144 -2.05 -14.46 -1.61
C ASN A 144 -2.43 -14.92 -3.02
N ILE A 145 -2.57 -13.97 -3.97
CA ILE A 145 -2.82 -14.29 -5.37
C ILE A 145 -1.65 -15.06 -5.98
N GLU A 146 -0.40 -14.65 -5.70
CA GLU A 146 0.81 -15.31 -6.20
C GLU A 146 0.95 -16.74 -5.69
N ASN A 147 0.68 -16.97 -4.40
CA ASN A 147 0.87 -18.28 -3.76
C ASN A 147 -0.34 -19.22 -3.88
N ASN A 148 -1.42 -18.81 -4.56
CA ASN A 148 -2.70 -19.53 -4.59
C ASN A 148 -3.17 -20.01 -3.20
N SER A 149 -2.87 -19.23 -2.15
CA SER A 149 -3.12 -19.62 -0.76
C SER A 149 -4.48 -19.10 -0.27
N ASN A 150 -5.15 -19.86 0.61
CA ASN A 150 -6.23 -19.39 1.49
C ASN A 150 -5.70 -19.39 2.94
N PRO A 151 -6.22 -18.62 3.93
CA PRO A 151 -6.85 -17.27 3.96
C PRO A 151 -5.79 -16.13 4.08
N PRO A 152 -6.12 -14.81 4.13
CA PRO A 152 -7.41 -14.17 4.47
C PRO A 152 -8.45 -14.07 3.34
N CYS A 153 -8.07 -14.19 2.08
CA CYS A 153 -9.04 -14.08 0.99
C CYS A 153 -9.86 -15.36 0.81
N LYS A 154 -11.13 -15.21 0.42
CA LYS A 154 -12.01 -16.33 0.04
C LYS A 154 -11.50 -17.06 -1.20
N ASN A 155 -10.97 -16.30 -2.17
CA ASN A 155 -10.26 -16.82 -3.35
C ASN A 155 -9.37 -15.73 -3.98
N LYS A 156 -8.57 -16.10 -4.98
CA LYS A 156 -7.67 -15.16 -5.69
C LYS A 156 -8.39 -13.97 -6.34
N CYS A 157 -9.62 -14.16 -6.82
CA CYS A 157 -10.39 -13.09 -7.46
C CYS A 157 -10.90 -12.08 -6.42
N SER A 158 -11.26 -12.54 -5.21
CA SER A 158 -11.64 -11.62 -4.12
C SER A 158 -10.47 -10.77 -3.66
N CYS A 159 -9.27 -11.35 -3.50
CA CYS A 159 -8.06 -10.56 -3.21
C CYS A 159 -7.80 -9.50 -4.29
N ALA A 160 -7.97 -9.89 -5.56
CA ALA A 160 -7.70 -9.00 -6.68
C ALA A 160 -8.71 -7.84 -6.72
N ASN A 161 -10.00 -8.11 -6.49
CA ASN A 161 -11.02 -7.07 -6.37
C ASN A 161 -10.73 -6.11 -5.21
N GLU A 162 -10.44 -6.62 -4.02
CA GLU A 162 -10.12 -5.77 -2.86
C GLU A 162 -8.85 -4.92 -3.11
N CYS A 163 -7.82 -5.50 -3.70
CA CYS A 163 -6.61 -4.77 -4.08
C CYS A 163 -6.92 -3.66 -5.11
N ALA A 164 -7.79 -3.93 -6.09
CA ALA A 164 -8.22 -2.94 -7.07
C ALA A 164 -9.06 -1.82 -6.45
N GLU A 165 -9.98 -2.14 -5.54
CA GLU A 165 -10.80 -1.16 -4.82
C GLU A 165 -9.94 -0.21 -3.98
N LEU A 166 -8.98 -0.76 -3.22
CA LEU A 166 -8.01 0.04 -2.46
C LEU A 166 -7.19 0.95 -3.38
N TYR A 167 -6.74 0.45 -4.54
CA TYR A 167 -6.02 1.27 -5.51
C TYR A 167 -6.88 2.44 -6.01
N MET A 168 -8.12 2.15 -6.40
CA MET A 168 -9.03 3.14 -6.97
C MET A 168 -9.44 4.21 -5.94
N LYS A 169 -9.56 3.84 -4.66
CA LYS A 169 -9.82 4.79 -3.56
C LYS A 169 -8.77 5.90 -3.49
N TYR A 170 -7.49 5.59 -3.75
CA TYR A 170 -6.38 6.55 -3.67
C TYR A 170 -5.94 7.10 -5.03
N LYS A 171 -6.51 6.62 -6.14
CA LYS A 171 -6.17 7.11 -7.49
C LYS A 171 -6.32 8.62 -7.61
N GLY A 172 -7.45 9.18 -7.19
CA GLY A 172 -7.73 10.61 -7.34
C GLY A 172 -6.80 11.51 -6.53
N SER A 173 -6.43 11.12 -5.30
CA SER A 173 -5.48 11.89 -4.49
C SER A 173 -4.06 11.80 -5.05
N CYS A 174 -3.68 10.64 -5.59
CA CYS A 174 -2.40 10.46 -6.26
C CYS A 174 -2.32 11.13 -7.64
N GLU A 175 -3.45 11.38 -8.32
CA GLU A 175 -3.47 12.23 -9.53
C GLU A 175 -3.04 13.66 -9.22
N SER A 176 -3.49 14.20 -8.08
CA SER A 176 -3.19 15.57 -7.66
C SER A 176 -1.79 15.73 -7.06
N ASN A 177 -1.25 14.69 -6.42
CA ASN A 177 0.09 14.69 -5.79
C ASN A 177 0.88 13.40 -6.10
N ASN A 178 1.22 13.24 -7.38
CA ASN A 178 1.79 12.00 -7.92
C ASN A 178 3.23 11.67 -7.46
N TYR A 179 3.90 12.58 -6.76
CA TYR A 179 5.29 12.39 -6.30
C TYR A 179 5.40 12.03 -4.82
N SER A 180 4.28 11.97 -4.07
CA SER A 180 4.34 11.51 -2.69
C SER A 180 4.86 10.07 -2.62
N ASP A 181 5.60 9.77 -1.55
CA ASP A 181 6.19 8.45 -1.33
C ASP A 181 5.13 7.34 -1.32
N PHE A 182 3.95 7.62 -0.77
CA PHE A 182 2.79 6.73 -0.81
C PHE A 182 2.35 6.43 -2.25
N CYS A 183 2.19 7.47 -3.08
CA CYS A 183 1.77 7.28 -4.48
C CYS A 183 2.83 6.58 -5.32
N ASN A 184 4.12 6.78 -5.03
CA ASN A 184 5.19 6.03 -5.67
C ASN A 184 5.11 4.54 -5.32
N GLU A 185 4.83 4.20 -4.07
CA GLU A 185 4.62 2.80 -3.70
C GLU A 185 3.33 2.23 -4.30
N LEU A 186 2.27 3.03 -4.42
CA LEU A 186 1.03 2.63 -5.09
C LEU A 186 1.26 2.31 -6.60
N LYS A 187 2.21 2.98 -7.27
CA LYS A 187 2.65 2.61 -8.63
C LYS A 187 3.32 1.23 -8.63
N ASN A 188 4.16 0.93 -7.63
CA ASN A 188 4.80 -0.39 -7.50
C ASN A 188 3.76 -1.49 -7.32
N VAL A 189 2.75 -1.25 -6.48
CA VAL A 189 1.60 -2.15 -6.31
C VAL A 189 0.87 -2.38 -7.64
N ARG A 190 0.57 -1.30 -8.39
CA ARG A 190 -0.03 -1.41 -9.73
C ARG A 190 0.82 -2.26 -10.68
N HIS A 191 2.14 -2.05 -10.70
CA HIS A 191 3.03 -2.82 -11.57
C HIS A 191 2.96 -4.31 -11.27
N LYS A 192 2.98 -4.69 -9.99
CA LYS A 192 2.82 -6.09 -9.58
C LYS A 192 1.45 -6.64 -9.94
N TYR A 193 0.38 -5.91 -9.60
CA TYR A 193 -0.99 -6.34 -9.89
C TYR A 193 -1.19 -6.62 -11.38
N ASN A 194 -0.77 -5.69 -12.25
CA ASN A 194 -0.95 -5.80 -13.70
C ASN A 194 -0.09 -6.91 -14.32
N ALA A 195 0.95 -7.38 -13.62
CA ALA A 195 1.78 -8.50 -14.06
C ALA A 195 1.18 -9.88 -13.70
N LEU A 196 0.15 -9.93 -12.84
CA LEU A 196 -0.49 -11.17 -12.43
C LEU A 196 -1.31 -11.75 -13.59
N ASN A 197 -0.83 -12.84 -14.18
CA ASN A 197 -1.58 -13.58 -15.20
C ASN A 197 -2.75 -14.38 -14.61
N THR A 198 -2.67 -14.75 -13.32
CA THR A 198 -3.62 -15.64 -12.63
C THR A 198 -5.02 -15.04 -12.45
N ILE A 199 -5.14 -13.72 -12.52
CA ILE A 199 -6.41 -12.97 -12.38
C ILE A 199 -7.14 -12.76 -13.70
N LYS A 200 -6.56 -13.15 -14.84
CA LYS A 200 -7.21 -13.01 -16.17
C LYS A 200 -8.53 -13.76 -16.27
N ASN A 201 -8.62 -14.90 -15.57
CA ASN A 201 -9.79 -15.79 -15.52
C ASN A 201 -10.82 -15.36 -14.47
N CYS A 202 -10.62 -14.23 -13.78
CA CYS A 202 -11.62 -13.68 -12.88
C CYS A 202 -12.62 -12.85 -13.69
N ASP A 203 -13.79 -13.41 -13.99
CA ASP A 203 -14.79 -12.75 -14.84
C ASP A 203 -15.54 -11.63 -14.13
N GLU A 204 -15.72 -11.75 -12.82
CA GLU A 204 -16.37 -10.75 -11.96
C GLU A 204 -15.44 -9.58 -11.57
N LEU A 205 -14.22 -9.56 -12.09
CA LEU A 205 -13.21 -8.59 -11.68
C LEU A 205 -13.45 -7.23 -12.35
N THR A 206 -13.75 -6.20 -11.55
CA THR A 206 -14.04 -4.86 -12.08
C THR A 206 -12.85 -4.27 -12.84
N TYR A 207 -11.62 -4.51 -12.35
CA TYR A 207 -10.40 -3.97 -12.95
C TYR A 207 -9.37 -5.07 -13.21
N LYS A 208 -9.41 -5.69 -14.41
CA LYS A 208 -8.38 -6.64 -14.86
C LYS A 208 -7.00 -6.00 -15.04
N ILE A 209 -6.96 -4.69 -15.26
CA ILE A 209 -5.75 -3.88 -15.33
C ILE A 209 -6.02 -2.56 -14.61
N LEU A 210 -5.16 -2.19 -13.67
CA LEU A 210 -5.26 -0.93 -12.94
C LEU A 210 -4.79 0.25 -13.82
N PRO A 211 -5.56 1.35 -13.85
CA PRO A 211 -5.23 2.55 -14.64
C PRO A 211 -4.00 3.26 -14.08
N LEU A 212 -3.37 4.14 -14.86
CA LEU A 212 -2.25 4.97 -14.37
C LEU A 212 -2.74 6.01 -13.33
N LEU A 213 -1.84 6.43 -12.43
CA LEU A 213 -2.10 7.49 -11.44
C LEU A 213 -1.94 8.90 -12.02
N GLN A 214 -1.38 9.05 -13.22
CA GLN A 214 -1.25 10.36 -13.87
C GLN A 214 -2.42 10.56 -14.82
N LYS A 215 -3.11 11.70 -14.70
CA LYS A 215 -3.74 12.31 -15.87
C LYS A 215 -2.61 12.84 -16.75
N ASN A 216 -2.59 12.43 -18.01
CA ASN A 216 -1.75 13.07 -19.02
C ASN A 216 -2.23 14.52 -19.19
N ASN A 217 -1.87 15.41 -18.25
CA ASN A 217 -2.00 16.84 -18.42
C ASN A 217 -0.88 17.26 -19.38
N ILE A 218 -1.08 16.99 -20.67
CA ILE A 218 -0.32 17.62 -21.74
C ILE A 218 -0.73 19.11 -21.74
N ARG A 219 -0.29 19.88 -20.74
CA ARG A 219 -0.11 21.32 -20.90
C ARG A 219 1.19 21.45 -21.67
N ILE A 220 1.14 21.34 -22.99
CA ILE A 220 2.22 21.86 -23.84
C ILE A 220 2.29 23.35 -23.50
N PRO A 221 3.38 23.87 -22.91
CA PRO A 221 3.60 25.29 -22.95
C PRO A 221 3.87 25.59 -24.43
N ILE A 222 2.86 26.10 -25.14
CA ILE A 222 3.08 26.68 -26.46
C ILE A 222 3.84 27.97 -26.19
N VAL A 223 5.16 27.85 -25.99
CA VAL A 223 6.06 28.99 -26.07
C VAL A 223 6.07 29.34 -27.56
N ILE A 224 5.15 30.21 -27.96
CA ILE A 224 5.16 30.80 -29.29
C ILE A 224 6.40 31.70 -29.32
N THR A 225 7.55 31.12 -29.65
CA THR A 225 8.68 31.87 -30.20
C THR A 225 8.25 32.28 -31.60
N ILE A 226 7.48 33.38 -31.65
CA ILE A 226 7.39 34.22 -32.84
C ILE A 226 8.81 34.69 -33.06
N LEU A 227 9.56 34.07 -33.98
CA LEU A 227 10.64 34.67 -34.78
C LEU A 227 11.15 33.63 -35.80
N PHE A 228 10.62 33.77 -37.03
CA PHE A 228 11.26 33.48 -38.32
C PHE A 228 11.90 32.11 -38.61
N VAL A 229 11.15 31.14 -39.16
CA VAL A 229 11.64 30.22 -40.22
C VAL A 229 10.45 29.66 -41.04
N PRO A 230 10.43 29.73 -42.39
CA PRO A 230 9.28 29.33 -43.23
C PRO A 230 9.12 27.81 -43.47
N TYR A 231 9.53 26.93 -42.54
CA TYR A 231 9.42 25.47 -42.69
C TYR A 231 8.37 24.79 -41.76
N ASN A 232 7.53 25.58 -41.08
CA ASN A 232 6.67 25.11 -39.97
C ASN A 232 5.44 24.26 -40.34
N LEU A 233 4.99 24.21 -41.60
CA LEU A 233 3.76 23.49 -41.97
C LEU A 233 3.90 21.96 -41.96
N CYS A 234 5.09 21.43 -42.27
CA CYS A 234 5.30 19.98 -42.29
C CYS A 234 5.53 19.43 -40.87
N PHE A 235 6.28 20.17 -40.04
CA PHE A 235 6.64 19.73 -38.68
C PHE A 235 5.43 19.70 -37.74
N GLN A 236 4.54 20.70 -37.84
CA GLN A 236 3.29 20.72 -37.08
C GLN A 236 2.36 19.56 -37.45
N ARG A 237 2.30 19.15 -38.72
CA ARG A 237 1.52 17.98 -39.15
C ARG A 237 2.07 16.69 -38.56
N THR A 238 3.39 16.51 -38.53
CA THR A 238 4.02 15.33 -37.90
C THR A 238 3.82 15.29 -36.39
N LEU A 239 3.93 16.43 -35.70
CA LEU A 239 3.66 16.51 -34.26
C LEU A 239 2.19 16.23 -33.96
N ARG A 240 1.26 16.82 -34.71
CA ARG A 240 -0.19 16.59 -34.56
C ARG A 240 -0.57 15.13 -34.84
N ARG A 241 0.04 14.49 -35.84
CA ARG A 241 -0.14 13.05 -36.10
C ARG A 241 0.38 12.18 -34.97
N LYS A 242 1.55 12.51 -34.40
CA LYS A 242 2.08 11.79 -33.21
C LYS A 242 1.16 12.00 -32.01
N GLN A 243 0.72 13.22 -31.74
CA GLN A 243 -0.15 13.51 -30.60
C GLN A 243 -1.51 12.84 -30.73
N ASN A 244 -2.14 12.88 -31.92
CA ASN A 244 -3.39 12.16 -32.19
C ASN A 244 -3.22 10.65 -32.06
N LYS A 245 -2.05 10.08 -32.44
CA LYS A 245 -1.77 8.64 -32.27
C LYS A 245 -1.70 8.23 -30.79
N TRP A 246 -1.22 9.11 -29.92
CA TRP A 246 -1.15 8.83 -28.47
C TRP A 246 -2.53 9.02 -27.82
N ASN A 247 -3.24 10.10 -28.15
CA ASN A 247 -4.59 10.35 -27.65
C ASN A 247 -5.56 9.23 -28.07
N ASN A 248 -5.51 8.77 -29.32
CA ASN A 248 -6.34 7.64 -29.78
C ASN A 248 -6.03 6.35 -29.02
N LYS A 249 -4.76 6.10 -28.64
CA LYS A 249 -4.39 4.88 -27.90
C LYS A 249 -4.93 4.88 -26.46
N ASP A 250 -4.96 6.05 -25.82
CA ASP A 250 -5.55 6.23 -24.49
C ASP A 250 -7.09 6.20 -24.55
N GLU A 251 -7.69 6.78 -25.60
CA GLU A 251 -9.14 6.80 -25.81
C GLU A 251 -9.69 5.40 -26.15
N ASP A 252 -9.04 4.66 -27.05
CA ASP A 252 -9.36 3.25 -27.32
C ASP A 252 -9.29 2.42 -26.03
N TYR A 253 -8.28 2.65 -25.18
CA TYR A 253 -8.16 1.94 -23.91
C TYR A 253 -9.31 2.25 -22.94
N ASN A 254 -9.73 3.51 -22.85
CA ASN A 254 -10.88 3.92 -22.04
C ASN A 254 -12.20 3.36 -22.60
N ILE A 255 -12.35 3.29 -23.93
CA ILE A 255 -13.51 2.71 -24.61
C ILE A 255 -13.58 1.20 -24.40
N PHE A 256 -12.45 0.48 -24.44
CA PHE A 256 -12.42 -0.95 -24.15
C PHE A 256 -12.78 -1.27 -22.68
N GLN A 257 -12.54 -0.33 -21.75
CA GLN A 257 -13.02 -0.46 -20.36
C GLN A 257 -14.52 -0.17 -20.23
N SER A 258 -15.06 0.83 -20.93
CA SER A 258 -16.48 1.18 -20.86
C SER A 258 -17.37 0.11 -21.53
N TYR A 259 -16.92 -0.48 -22.64
CA TYR A 259 -17.68 -1.50 -23.36
C TYR A 259 -17.82 -2.82 -22.59
N LYS A 260 -16.90 -3.11 -21.65
CA LYS A 260 -16.97 -4.31 -20.80
C LYS A 260 -17.88 -4.16 -19.58
N ASN A 261 -18.34 -2.95 -19.26
CA ASN A 261 -19.20 -2.68 -18.09
C ASN A 261 -20.70 -2.54 -18.42
N VAL A 262 -21.17 -2.93 -19.62
CA VAL A 262 -22.61 -2.92 -19.92
C VAL A 262 -23.17 -4.34 -19.89
N LYS A 263 -23.53 -4.79 -18.68
CA LYS A 263 -24.67 -5.70 -18.47
C LYS A 263 -25.42 -5.29 -17.21
N SER A 264 -26.40 -4.40 -17.38
CA SER A 264 -27.64 -4.43 -16.59
C SER A 264 -28.67 -3.45 -17.14
N GLY A 265 -29.86 -3.98 -17.44
CA GLY A 265 -31.14 -3.33 -17.14
C GLY A 265 -31.58 -2.18 -18.02
N THR A 266 -32.48 -2.47 -18.97
CA THR A 266 -33.35 -1.49 -19.62
C THR A 266 -34.16 -0.70 -18.57
N MET A 267 -33.81 0.55 -18.33
CA MET A 267 -34.71 1.52 -17.70
C MET A 267 -35.40 2.33 -18.80
N LYS A 268 -36.69 2.05 -19.00
CA LYS A 268 -37.61 2.89 -19.78
C LYS A 268 -37.75 4.25 -19.08
N SER A 269 -37.31 5.32 -19.73
CA SER A 269 -37.81 6.68 -19.42
C SER A 269 -38.48 7.25 -20.66
N ARG A 270 -39.82 7.32 -20.63
CA ARG A 270 -40.64 8.07 -21.59
C ARG A 270 -40.34 9.56 -21.43
N HIS A 271 -39.84 10.21 -22.48
CA HIS A 271 -39.86 11.67 -22.58
C HIS A 271 -40.85 12.04 -23.69
N HIS A 272 -41.96 12.66 -23.30
CA HIS A 272 -42.89 13.29 -24.22
C HIS A 272 -42.31 14.66 -24.61
N ILE A 273 -42.00 14.85 -25.89
CA ILE A 273 -41.64 16.14 -26.47
C ILE A 273 -42.87 16.64 -27.24
N LEU A 274 -43.51 17.69 -26.73
CA LEU A 274 -44.53 18.47 -27.42
C LEU A 274 -43.83 19.49 -28.33
N TYR A 275 -44.08 19.41 -29.63
CA TYR A 275 -43.69 20.44 -30.59
C TYR A 275 -44.77 21.52 -30.62
N HIS A 276 -44.43 22.76 -30.29
CA HIS A 276 -45.18 23.93 -30.76
C HIS A 276 -44.68 24.30 -32.15
N LYS A 277 -45.59 24.29 -33.13
CA LYS A 277 -45.43 24.96 -34.42
C LYS A 277 -46.13 26.32 -34.33
N VAL A 278 -45.53 27.29 -35.02
CA VAL A 278 -45.88 28.72 -35.18
C VAL A 278 -47.39 28.99 -35.18
#